data_AF-A0A2A4ZFV4-F1
#
_entry.id   AF-A0A2A4ZFV4-F1
#
_cell.length_a   1.000
_cell.length_b   1.000
_cell.length_c   1.000
_cell.angle_alpha   90.00
_cell.angle_beta   90.00
_cell.angle_gamma   90.00
#
_symmetry.space_group_name_H-M   'P 1'
#
loop_
_entity.id
_entity.type
_entity.pdbx_description
1 polymer ?
#
loop_
_entity_poly.entity_id
_entity_poly.type
_entity_poly.pdbx_seq_one_letter_code
_entity_poly.pdbx_strand_id
1 'polypeptide(L)'
;MSRPRLTLVVNNENPCPQDTAGAGQRSWSKQFDPYELKASAPDLWSAYFHARFHSPREVALYCDVSFQTALNWWGAVTSPASHIALLVILTDPEAPAFFGQAIERAA
;
A
#
# COMPACT_ATOMS: atom_id res chain seq x y z
N MET A 1 7.59 -12.38 46.44
CA MET A 1 7.32 -11.38 45.39
C MET A 1 6.21 -11.92 44.49
N SER A 2 4.99 -11.40 44.59
CA SER A 2 3.86 -11.83 43.73
C SER A 2 3.87 -11.04 42.42
N ARG A 3 3.85 -11.74 41.28
CA ARG A 3 3.76 -11.13 39.95
C ARG A 3 2.33 -10.62 39.72
N PRO A 4 2.12 -9.34 39.34
CA PRO A 4 0.80 -8.87 38.94
C PRO A 4 0.38 -9.58 37.65
N ARG A 5 -0.73 -10.31 37.70
CA ARG A 5 -1.40 -10.89 36.52
C ARG A 5 -2.38 -9.86 35.99
N LEU A 6 -2.11 -9.34 34.81
CA LEU A 6 -3.06 -8.53 34.06
C LEU A 6 -3.97 -9.49 33.28
N THR A 7 -5.26 -9.40 33.54
CA THR A 7 -6.29 -10.13 32.79
C THR A 7 -6.98 -9.14 31.88
N LEU A 8 -6.89 -9.36 30.57
CA LEU A 8 -7.62 -8.58 29.59
C LEU A 8 -9.10 -8.99 29.66
N VAL A 9 -9.95 -8.04 30.06
CA VAL A 9 -11.41 -8.18 30.01
C VAL A 9 -11.91 -7.34 28.85
N VAL A 10 -12.51 -7.99 27.85
CA VAL A 10 -13.13 -7.31 26.70
C VAL A 10 -14.64 -7.28 26.94
N ASN A 11 -15.17 -6.09 27.27
CA ASN A 11 -16.60 -5.85 27.39
C ASN A 11 -17.11 -5.18 26.11
N ASN A 12 -17.98 -5.86 25.38
CA ASN A 12 -18.64 -5.34 24.18
C ASN A 12 -20.02 -4.70 24.48
N GLU A 13 -20.42 -4.64 25.76
CA GLU A 13 -21.78 -4.25 26.15
C GLU A 13 -21.98 -2.75 26.34
N ASN A 14 -20.90 -1.96 26.27
CA ASN A 14 -20.96 -0.51 26.26
C ASN A 14 -20.59 0.02 24.87
N PRO A 15 -21.56 0.33 23.99
CA PRO A 15 -21.25 1.13 22.81
C PRO A 15 -20.72 2.49 23.28
N CYS A 16 -19.42 2.69 23.09
CA CYS A 16 -18.78 3.99 23.24
C CYS A 16 -19.53 4.97 22.32
N PRO A 17 -19.93 6.17 22.77
CA PRO A 17 -20.55 7.15 21.88
C PRO A 17 -19.54 7.54 20.80
N GLN A 18 -19.66 6.91 19.63
CA GLN A 18 -18.90 7.23 18.43
C GLN A 18 -19.49 8.50 17.85
N ASP A 19 -18.99 9.64 18.34
CA ASP A 19 -19.21 10.94 17.71
C ASP A 19 -17.99 11.28 16.85
N THR A 20 -17.71 10.42 15.85
CA THR A 20 -16.88 10.74 14.70
C THR A 20 -17.44 10.02 13.48
N ALA A 21 -18.27 10.74 12.73
CA ALA A 21 -18.66 10.35 11.39
C ALA A 21 -17.40 10.07 10.53
N GLY A 22 -17.34 8.88 9.94
CA GLY A 22 -16.76 8.73 8.61
C GLY A 22 -15.30 8.29 8.45
N ALA A 23 -14.70 7.55 9.39
CA ALA A 23 -13.51 6.76 9.08
C ALA A 23 -13.65 5.37 9.67
N GLY A 24 -14.35 4.49 8.93
CA GLY A 24 -14.46 3.09 9.29
C GLY A 24 -13.06 2.50 9.42
N GLN A 25 -12.66 2.18 10.65
CA GLN A 25 -11.44 1.45 10.94
C GLN A 25 -11.64 0.03 10.39
N ARG A 26 -11.42 -0.14 9.08
CA ARG A 26 -11.45 -1.43 8.41
C ARG A 26 -10.30 -2.25 8.97
N SER A 27 -10.63 -3.37 9.60
CA SER A 27 -9.63 -4.36 9.98
C SER A 27 -9.10 -5.00 8.69
N TRP A 28 -8.03 -4.42 8.12
CA TRP A 28 -7.40 -4.87 6.87
C TRP A 28 -6.86 -6.30 6.93
N SER A 29 -6.73 -6.87 8.13
CA SER A 29 -6.18 -8.21 8.36
C SER A 29 -6.99 -9.36 7.77
N LYS A 30 -8.23 -9.13 7.31
CA LYS A 30 -8.99 -10.14 6.52
C LYS A 30 -9.02 -9.87 5.02
N GLN A 31 -8.67 -8.68 4.56
CA GLN A 31 -8.71 -8.28 3.15
C GLN A 31 -7.34 -8.29 2.46
N PHE A 32 -6.26 -8.37 3.23
CA PHE A 32 -4.91 -8.21 2.72
C PHE A 32 -4.16 -9.54 2.75
N ASP A 33 -4.18 -10.27 1.63
CA ASP A 33 -3.30 -11.44 1.46
C ASP A 33 -1.88 -10.94 1.08
N PRO A 34 -0.88 -11.12 1.95
CA PRO A 34 0.48 -10.65 1.68
C PRO A 34 1.17 -11.40 0.52
N TYR A 35 0.75 -12.63 0.23
CA TYR A 35 1.30 -13.41 -0.88
C TYR A 35 0.70 -12.98 -2.21
N GLU A 36 -0.61 -12.76 -2.27
CA GLU A 36 -1.25 -12.22 -3.47
C GLU A 36 -0.74 -10.81 -3.81
N LEU A 37 -0.56 -9.95 -2.81
CA LEU A 37 0.07 -8.65 -3.02
C LEU A 37 1.47 -8.80 -3.61
N LYS A 38 2.29 -9.70 -3.05
CA LYS A 38 3.65 -9.91 -3.54
C LYS A 38 3.67 -10.43 -4.98
N ALA A 39 2.73 -11.30 -5.34
CA ALA A 39 2.60 -11.84 -6.69
C ALA A 39 2.11 -10.79 -7.70
N SER A 40 1.16 -9.93 -7.30
CA SER A 40 0.56 -8.89 -8.15
C SER A 40 1.30 -7.55 -8.14
N ALA A 41 2.32 -7.39 -7.28
CA ALA A 41 3.05 -6.14 -7.13
C ALA A 41 3.61 -5.59 -8.46
N PRO A 42 4.23 -6.39 -9.36
CA PRO A 42 4.72 -5.86 -10.63
C PRO A 42 3.61 -5.23 -11.49
N ASP A 43 2.44 -5.88 -11.57
CA ASP A 43 1.29 -5.37 -12.33
C ASP A 43 0.73 -4.09 -11.70
N LEU A 44 0.59 -4.06 -10.37
CA LEU A 44 0.10 -2.91 -9.63
C LEU A 44 1.00 -1.68 -9.83
N TRP A 45 2.31 -1.88 -9.73
CA TRP A 45 3.29 -0.81 -9.92
C TRP A 45 3.38 -0.36 -11.38
N SER A 46 3.31 -1.29 -12.33
CA SER A 46 3.21 -0.95 -13.75
C SER A 46 2.00 -0.06 -14.02
N ALA A 47 0.82 -0.45 -13.55
CA ALA A 47 -0.40 0.33 -13.71
C ALA A 47 -0.28 1.75 -13.12
N TYR A 48 0.33 1.88 -11.94
CA TYR A 48 0.63 3.19 -11.34
C TYR A 48 1.53 4.04 -12.24
N PHE A 49 2.64 3.47 -12.74
CA PHE A 49 3.58 4.20 -13.58
C PHE A 49 2.96 4.64 -14.91
N HIS A 50 2.13 3.80 -15.53
CA HIS A 50 1.38 4.17 -16.75
C HIS A 50 0.32 5.24 -16.49
N ALA A 51 -0.30 5.24 -15.30
CA ALA A 51 -1.28 6.27 -14.94
C ALA A 51 -0.62 7.63 -14.66
N ARG A 52 0.61 7.62 -14.14
CA ARG A 52 1.29 8.83 -13.63
C ARG A 52 2.29 9.46 -14.59
N PHE A 53 2.93 8.67 -15.45
CA PHE A 53 4.03 9.07 -16.32
C PHE A 53 3.74 8.68 -17.77
N HIS A 54 4.43 9.32 -18.72
CA HIS A 54 4.24 9.06 -20.15
C HIS A 54 5.30 8.14 -20.74
N SER A 55 6.37 7.84 -19.98
CA SER A 55 7.43 6.96 -20.46
C SER A 55 8.23 6.31 -19.31
N PRO A 56 8.88 5.16 -19.56
CA PRO A 56 9.82 4.57 -18.61
C PRO A 56 11.00 5.50 -18.28
N ARG A 57 11.32 6.46 -19.17
CA ARG A 57 12.39 7.43 -18.93
C ARG A 57 12.03 8.41 -17.82
N GLU A 58 10.78 8.85 -17.76
CA GLU A 58 10.30 9.71 -16.67
C GLU A 58 10.34 8.97 -15.33
N VAL A 59 9.96 7.68 -15.32
CA VAL A 59 10.05 6.83 -14.13
C VAL A 59 11.50 6.71 -13.63
N ALA A 60 12.45 6.50 -14.56
CA ALA A 60 13.87 6.41 -14.22
C ALA A 60 14.39 7.69 -13.56
N LEU A 61 14.02 8.85 -14.10
CA LEU A 61 14.41 10.16 -13.57
C LEU A 61 13.75 10.44 -12.22
N TYR A 62 12.47 10.14 -12.08
CA TYR A 62 11.72 10.39 -10.85
C TYR A 62 12.20 9.54 -9.69
N CYS A 63 12.43 8.25 -9.93
CA CYS A 63 12.87 7.29 -8.91
C CYS A 63 14.39 7.24 -8.72
N ASP A 64 15.16 8.01 -9.49
CA ASP A 64 16.64 7.97 -9.54
C ASP A 64 17.20 6.55 -9.72
N VAL A 65 16.72 5.86 -10.76
CA VAL A 65 17.15 4.49 -11.10
C VAL A 65 17.60 4.37 -12.54
N SER A 66 18.25 3.25 -12.87
CA SER A 66 18.62 2.95 -14.26
C SER A 66 17.39 2.85 -15.17
N PHE A 67 17.57 3.18 -16.45
CA PHE A 67 16.51 3.03 -17.45
C PHE A 67 16.03 1.57 -17.58
N GLN A 68 16.92 0.58 -17.44
CA GLN A 68 16.53 -0.83 -17.49
C GLN A 68 15.64 -1.22 -16.31
N THR A 69 15.93 -0.71 -15.12
CA THR A 69 15.10 -0.90 -13.94
C THR A 69 13.70 -0.33 -14.17
N ALA A 70 13.62 0.91 -14.68
CA ALA A 70 12.35 1.53 -15.00
C ALA A 70 11.58 0.81 -16.11
N LEU A 71 12.27 0.31 -17.15
CA LEU A 71 11.67 -0.53 -18.20
C LEU A 71 11.08 -1.82 -17.63
N ASN A 72 11.78 -2.48 -16.71
CA ASN A 72 11.28 -3.70 -16.07
C ASN A 72 10.00 -3.42 -15.26
N TRP A 73 9.95 -2.30 -14.55
CA TRP A 73 8.75 -1.90 -13.80
C TRP A 73 7.60 -1.51 -14.73
N TRP A 74 7.89 -0.77 -15.80
CA TRP A 74 6.93 -0.37 -16.82
C TRP A 74 6.31 -1.57 -17.56
N GLY A 75 7.06 -2.66 -17.69
CA GLY A 75 6.63 -3.92 -18.28
C GLY A 75 6.13 -4.97 -17.28
N ALA A 76 5.89 -4.60 -16.01
CA ALA A 76 5.46 -5.52 -14.95
C ALA A 76 6.38 -6.76 -14.75
N VAL A 77 7.68 -6.63 -15.03
CA VAL A 77 8.65 -7.73 -14.86
C VAL A 77 9.09 -7.85 -13.40
N THR A 78 9.31 -6.71 -12.75
CA THR A 78 9.66 -6.60 -11.34
C THR A 78 8.92 -5.43 -10.70
N SER A 79 8.92 -5.37 -9.37
CA SER A 79 8.38 -4.23 -8.61
C SER A 79 9.50 -3.41 -7.96
N PRO A 80 9.24 -2.15 -7.58
CA PRO A 80 10.17 -1.37 -6.77
C PRO A 80 10.47 -2.02 -5.42
N ALA A 81 11.69 -1.78 -4.92
CA ALA A 81 12.05 -2.11 -3.56
C ALA A 81 11.39 -1.14 -2.57
N SER A 82 11.38 -1.50 -1.28
CA SER A 82 10.68 -0.75 -0.23
C SER A 82 11.09 0.72 -0.14
N HIS A 83 12.37 1.06 -0.30
CA HIS A 83 12.82 2.45 -0.24
C HIS A 83 12.30 3.31 -1.41
N ILE A 84 12.16 2.74 -2.61
CA ILE A 84 11.55 3.43 -3.75
C ILE A 84 10.04 3.52 -3.59
N ALA A 85 9.40 2.47 -3.07
CA ALA A 85 7.98 2.52 -2.72
C ALA A 85 7.69 3.65 -1.73
N LEU A 86 8.51 3.79 -0.68
CA LEU A 86 8.42 4.89 0.28
C LEU A 86 8.67 6.25 -0.36
N LEU A 87 9.68 6.39 -1.23
CA LEU A 87 9.90 7.60 -2.00
C LEU A 87 8.60 8.02 -2.71
N VAL A 88 8.06 7.13 -3.56
CA VAL A 88 6.85 7.39 -4.34
C VAL A 88 5.67 7.80 -3.45
N ILE A 89 5.40 7.04 -2.38
CA ILE A 89 4.27 7.28 -1.47
C ILE A 89 4.40 8.62 -0.73
N LEU A 90 5.63 9.08 -0.46
CA LEU A 90 5.87 10.32 0.26
C LEU A 90 5.99 11.55 -0.65
N THR A 91 6.34 11.36 -1.93
CA THR A 91 6.56 12.46 -2.87
C THR A 91 5.44 12.64 -3.89
N ASP A 92 4.59 11.63 -4.10
CA ASP A 92 3.39 11.74 -4.93
C ASP A 92 2.12 11.68 -4.07
N PRO A 93 1.37 12.79 -3.93
CA PRO A 93 0.16 12.83 -3.11
C PRO A 93 -0.98 11.94 -3.65
N GLU A 94 -0.98 11.61 -4.94
CA GLU A 94 -2.03 10.79 -5.55
C GLU A 94 -1.74 9.28 -5.42
N ALA A 95 -0.48 8.91 -5.15
CA ALA A 95 -0.07 7.51 -5.07
C ALA A 95 -0.86 6.69 -4.01
N PRO A 96 -1.04 7.15 -2.75
CA PRO A 96 -1.80 6.39 -1.76
C PRO A 96 -3.24 6.12 -2.20
N ALA A 97 -3.91 7.10 -2.82
CA ALA A 97 -5.27 6.96 -3.32
C ALA A 97 -5.34 5.98 -4.49
N PHE A 98 -4.37 6.04 -5.41
CA PHE A 98 -4.27 5.09 -6.53
C PHE A 98 -4.15 3.64 -6.02
N PHE A 99 -3.17 3.37 -5.15
CA PHE A 99 -2.93 2.02 -4.65
C PHE A 99 -4.11 1.51 -3.81
N GLY A 100 -4.72 2.37 -2.99
CA GLY A 100 -5.93 2.03 -2.25
C GLY A 100 -7.07 1.56 -3.15
N GLN A 101 -7.39 2.32 -4.20
CA GLN A 101 -8.45 1.97 -5.15
C GLN A 101 -8.13 0.70 -5.96
N ALA A 102 -6.87 0.52 -6.36
CA ALA A 102 -6.45 -0.65 -7.11
C ALA A 102 -6.59 -1.94 -6.27
N ILE A 103 -6.26 -1.88 -4.98
CA ILE A 103 -6.43 -3.01 -4.04
C ILE A 103 -7.92 -3.29 -3.79
N GLU A 104 -8.75 -2.25 -3.63
CA GLU A 104 -10.21 -2.44 -3.45
C GLU A 104 -10.89 -3.10 -4.66
N ARG A 105 -10.38 -2.92 -5.87
CA ARG A 105 -10.90 -3.59 -7.08
C ARG A 105 -10.46 -5.05 -7.21
N ALA A 106 -9.40 -5.44 -6.51
CA ALA A 106 -8.84 -6.78 -6.57
C ALA A 106 -9.39 -7.70 -5.45
N ALA A 107 -9.97 -7.13 -4.40
CA ALA A 107 -10.62 -7.84 -3.28
C ALA A 107 -12.09 -8.17 -3.56
#